data_AF-A0A496BPH8-F1
#
_entry.id   AF-A0A496BPH8-F1
#
_cell.length_a   1.000
_cell.length_b   1.000
_cell.length_c   1.000
_cell.angle_alpha   90.00
_cell.angle_beta   90.00
_cell.angle_gamma   90.00
#
_symmetry.space_group_name_H-M   'P 1'
#
loop_
_entity.id
_entity.type
_entity.pdbx_description
1 polymer ?
#
loop_
_entity_poly.entity_id
_entity_poly.type
_entity_poly.pdbx_seq_one_letter_code
_entity_poly.pdbx_strand_id
1 'polypeptide(L)'
;MTIRMVRNLLFDLDRDTVIKATHQALFRVDLISNVGLYNGKMGMIILFFHYSNYSGESEYNELAEGLLMDLLENLSYKESVDLATGLAGVAWGLVYLLENGFLHKDITETILRINRYILRQDLRRLEDLSFDTGLQGLIHYYNYGKTVLNDKNIPWFDELFVSDLTTMVDCLPIESNLLLDQILSGNKIICFNIVRSIIK
;
A
#
# COMPACT_ATOMS: atom_id res chain seq x y z
N MET A 1 13.72 -9.62 24.61
CA MET A 1 13.40 -8.27 24.10
C MET A 1 13.85 -8.23 22.66
N THR A 2 13.04 -8.79 21.78
CA THR A 2 13.46 -9.11 20.41
C THR A 2 13.21 -7.90 19.53
N ILE A 3 14.29 -7.35 19.01
CA ILE A 3 14.32 -6.35 17.95
C ILE A 3 13.49 -6.88 16.79
N ARG A 4 12.24 -6.43 16.65
CA ARG A 4 11.45 -6.61 15.43
C ARG A 4 11.69 -5.36 14.58
N MET A 5 12.84 -5.35 13.89
CA MET A 5 13.11 -4.40 12.81
C MET A 5 12.04 -4.57 11.74
N VAL A 6 11.19 -3.57 11.55
CA VAL A 6 10.86 -3.00 10.24
C VAL A 6 10.43 -1.54 10.48
N ARG A 7 11.31 -0.57 10.20
CA ARG A 7 10.99 0.87 10.17
C ARG A 7 11.43 1.38 8.79
N ASN A 8 10.71 0.98 7.75
CA ASN A 8 11.14 1.17 6.37
C ASN A 8 10.91 2.60 5.84
N LEU A 9 9.87 3.31 6.31
CA LEU A 9 9.54 4.62 5.76
C LEU A 9 10.51 5.73 6.17
N LEU A 10 10.97 5.74 7.44
CA LEU A 10 11.66 6.89 8.03
C LEU A 10 13.17 6.77 8.16
N PHE A 11 13.72 5.55 8.23
CA PHE A 11 15.18 5.39 8.40
C PHE A 11 15.96 5.53 7.10
N ASP A 12 15.32 5.31 5.96
CA ASP A 12 15.96 5.43 4.65
C ASP A 12 15.93 6.88 4.12
N LEU A 13 15.27 7.80 4.82
CA LEU A 13 15.12 9.22 4.45
C LEU A 13 15.71 10.14 5.53
N ASP A 14 16.24 11.28 5.11
CA ASP A 14 16.72 12.27 6.06
C ASP A 14 15.54 12.93 6.81
N ARG A 15 15.83 13.40 8.03
CA ARG A 15 14.86 14.01 8.93
C ARG A 15 14.11 15.18 8.28
N ASP A 16 14.81 16.03 7.54
CA ASP A 16 14.25 17.25 6.98
C ASP A 16 13.26 16.92 5.85
N THR A 17 13.58 15.92 5.03
CA THR A 17 12.68 15.38 4.01
C THR A 17 11.39 14.87 4.61
N VAL A 18 11.46 14.08 5.69
CA VAL A 18 10.27 13.55 6.39
C VAL A 18 9.42 14.69 6.95
N ILE A 19 10.02 15.61 7.71
CA ILE A 19 9.29 16.74 8.32
C ILE A 19 8.63 17.59 7.23
N LYS A 20 9.34 17.86 6.13
CA LYS A 20 8.81 18.61 4.99
C LYS A 20 7.60 17.91 4.38
N ALA A 21 7.67 16.60 4.14
CA ALA A 21 6.54 15.84 3.63
C ALA A 21 5.35 15.87 4.59
N THR A 22 5.58 15.66 5.89
CA THR A 22 4.51 15.67 6.91
C THR A 22 3.79 17.01 6.93
N HIS A 23 4.54 18.13 6.94
CA HIS A 23 3.94 19.46 6.91
C HIS A 23 3.13 19.69 5.62
N GLN A 24 3.65 19.29 4.45
CA GLN A 24 2.91 19.45 3.20
C GLN A 24 1.66 18.55 3.13
N ALA A 25 1.73 17.33 3.66
CA ALA A 25 0.58 16.45 3.77
C ALA A 25 -0.50 17.05 4.67
N LEU A 26 -0.12 17.63 5.81
CA LEU A 26 -1.06 18.24 6.76
C LEU A 26 -1.91 19.34 6.11
N PHE A 27 -1.32 20.17 5.23
CA PHE A 27 -2.05 21.24 4.53
C PHE A 27 -2.90 20.75 3.35
N ARG A 28 -2.72 19.52 2.88
CA ARG A 28 -3.32 19.04 1.61
C ARG A 28 -4.25 17.85 1.78
N VAL A 29 -4.19 17.14 2.90
CA VAL A 29 -4.85 15.83 3.04
C VAL A 29 -6.36 15.87 2.79
N ASP A 30 -7.03 16.95 3.20
CA ASP A 30 -8.48 17.13 2.98
C ASP A 30 -8.83 17.55 1.55
N LEU A 31 -7.85 18.00 0.76
CA LEU A 31 -8.03 18.47 -0.62
C LEU A 31 -7.80 17.38 -1.67
N ILE A 32 -7.23 16.24 -1.28
CA ILE A 32 -6.84 15.18 -2.21
C ILE A 32 -8.01 14.23 -2.45
N SER A 33 -8.36 14.06 -3.72
CA SER A 33 -9.35 13.06 -4.16
C SER A 33 -8.72 11.69 -4.43
N ASN A 34 -7.42 11.63 -4.68
CA ASN A 34 -6.69 10.39 -4.92
C ASN A 34 -6.65 9.55 -3.64
N VAL A 35 -7.24 8.35 -3.67
CA VAL A 35 -7.32 7.44 -2.52
C VAL A 35 -6.04 6.64 -2.29
N GLY A 36 -5.21 6.47 -3.33
CA GLY A 36 -4.05 5.59 -3.35
C GLY A 36 -2.83 6.09 -2.57
N LEU A 37 -1.66 5.58 -2.94
CA LEU A 37 -0.41 5.76 -2.20
C LEU A 37 0.34 7.04 -2.57
N TYR A 38 0.58 7.27 -3.85
CA TYR A 38 1.42 8.38 -4.30
C TYR A 38 0.60 9.65 -4.47
N ASN A 39 0.94 10.69 -3.71
CA ASN A 39 0.17 11.91 -3.58
C ASN A 39 -1.34 11.61 -3.36
N GLY A 40 -1.60 10.58 -2.55
CA GLY A 40 -2.92 10.06 -2.25
C GLY A 40 -3.14 9.93 -0.74
N LYS A 41 -4.41 9.81 -0.35
CA LYS A 41 -4.83 9.75 1.06
C LYS A 41 -4.17 8.60 1.82
N MET A 42 -4.11 7.38 1.24
CA MET A 42 -3.48 6.24 1.91
C MET A 42 -1.98 6.47 2.18
N GLY A 43 -1.24 7.07 1.25
CA GLY A 43 0.17 7.40 1.48
C GLY A 43 0.37 8.40 2.61
N MET A 44 -0.50 9.42 2.70
CA MET A 44 -0.45 10.40 3.78
C MET A 44 -0.79 9.78 5.13
N ILE A 45 -1.79 8.88 5.19
CA ILE A 45 -2.13 8.11 6.39
C ILE A 45 -0.91 7.32 6.89
N ILE A 46 -0.25 6.58 5.99
CA ILE A 46 0.97 5.81 6.31
C ILE A 46 2.07 6.74 6.83
N LEU A 47 2.28 7.90 6.19
CA LEU A 47 3.24 8.90 6.65
C LEU A 47 2.93 9.39 8.07
N PHE A 48 1.67 9.70 8.38
CA PHE A 48 1.29 10.20 9.70
C PHE A 48 1.44 9.16 10.81
N PHE A 49 1.07 7.89 10.57
CA PHE A 49 1.32 6.81 11.54
C PHE A 49 2.82 6.68 11.87
N HIS A 50 3.65 6.68 10.83
CA HIS A 50 5.10 6.62 11.02
C HIS A 50 5.64 7.87 11.73
N TYR A 51 5.17 9.07 11.34
CA TYR A 51 5.61 10.32 11.92
C TYR A 51 5.23 10.43 13.40
N SER A 52 4.04 9.97 13.79
CA SER A 52 3.63 9.90 15.20
C SER A 52 4.60 9.03 16.01
N ASN A 53 4.91 7.82 15.52
CA ASN A 53 5.85 6.91 16.19
C ASN A 53 7.29 7.46 16.25
N TYR A 54 7.67 8.33 15.32
CA TYR A 54 8.98 8.95 15.28
C TYR A 54 9.09 10.18 16.19
N SER A 55 8.11 11.07 16.14
CA SER A 55 8.07 12.32 16.91
C SER A 55 7.64 12.11 18.37
N GLY A 56 6.82 11.09 18.63
CA GLY A 56 6.14 10.89 19.91
C GLY A 56 4.86 11.74 20.06
N GLU A 57 4.47 12.47 19.02
CA GLU A 57 3.27 13.31 19.01
C GLU A 57 2.06 12.45 18.61
N SER A 58 1.18 12.15 19.58
CA SER A 58 0.03 11.25 19.41
C SER A 58 -1.05 11.84 18.50
N GLU A 59 -1.08 13.15 18.34
CA GLU A 59 -2.02 13.88 17.49
C GLU A 59 -1.94 13.41 16.03
N TYR A 60 -0.75 13.04 15.55
CA TYR A 60 -0.59 12.48 14.21
C TYR A 60 -1.17 11.06 14.08
N ASN A 61 -1.14 10.27 15.16
CA ASN A 61 -1.79 8.96 15.18
C ASN A 61 -3.32 9.12 15.14
N GLU A 62 -3.86 10.01 15.97
CA GLU A 62 -5.30 10.31 15.99
C GLU A 62 -5.78 10.84 14.63
N LEU A 63 -5.00 11.72 14.01
CA LEU A 63 -5.25 12.21 12.65
C LEU A 63 -5.23 11.05 11.63
N ALA A 64 -4.20 10.21 11.65
CA ALA A 64 -4.08 9.08 10.73
C ALA A 64 -5.25 8.09 10.86
N GLU A 65 -5.68 7.80 12.09
CA GLU A 65 -6.83 6.94 12.37
C GLU A 65 -8.12 7.55 11.84
N GLY A 66 -8.38 8.84 12.11
CA GLY A 66 -9.56 9.54 11.62
C GLY A 66 -9.63 9.57 10.09
N LEU A 67 -8.51 9.89 9.43
CA LEU A 67 -8.39 9.88 7.97
C LEU A 67 -8.59 8.49 7.37
N LEU A 68 -8.08 7.45 8.04
CA LEU A 68 -8.27 6.08 7.60
C LEU A 68 -9.74 5.67 7.69
N MET A 69 -10.43 6.03 8.78
CA MET A 69 -11.86 5.75 8.92
C MET A 69 -12.66 6.44 7.82
N ASP A 70 -12.44 7.74 7.59
CA ASP A 70 -13.07 8.50 6.51
C ASP A 70 -12.83 7.85 5.14
N LEU A 71 -11.57 7.53 4.83
CA LEU A 71 -11.19 6.90 3.56
C LEU A 71 -11.93 5.58 3.33
N LEU A 72 -12.02 4.73 4.35
CA LEU A 72 -12.64 3.41 4.24
C LEU A 72 -14.17 3.47 4.15
N GLU A 73 -14.80 4.41 4.86
CA GLU A 73 -16.25 4.64 4.80
C GLU A 73 -16.69 5.21 3.46
N ASN A 74 -15.87 6.10 2.88
CA ASN A 74 -16.16 6.82 1.64
C ASN A 74 -15.48 6.21 0.40
N LEU A 75 -14.90 5.02 0.51
CA LEU A 75 -14.16 4.40 -0.59
C LEU A 75 -15.08 4.13 -1.79
N SER A 76 -14.86 4.86 -2.88
CA SER A 76 -15.45 4.60 -4.18
C SER A 76 -14.77 3.38 -4.81
N TYR A 77 -15.56 2.49 -5.41
CA TYR A 77 -15.04 1.32 -6.14
C TYR A 77 -15.08 1.53 -7.66
N LYS A 78 -15.02 2.79 -8.09
CA LYS A 78 -14.89 3.21 -9.49
C LYS A 78 -13.46 3.68 -9.84
N GLU A 79 -12.58 3.72 -8.84
CA GLU A 79 -11.18 4.11 -9.00
C GLU A 79 -10.42 3.10 -9.86
N SER A 80 -9.23 3.50 -10.31
CA SER A 80 -8.30 2.57 -10.95
C SER A 80 -7.90 1.45 -9.99
N VAL A 81 -7.40 0.34 -10.54
CA VAL A 81 -6.97 -0.82 -9.74
C VAL A 81 -5.47 -0.80 -9.42
N ASP A 82 -4.74 0.23 -9.83
CA ASP A 82 -3.29 0.27 -9.69
C ASP A 82 -2.78 0.52 -8.26
N LEU A 83 -1.47 0.38 -8.10
CA LEU A 83 -0.78 0.54 -6.83
C LEU A 83 -0.59 2.03 -6.47
N ALA A 84 -0.20 2.87 -7.43
CA ALA A 84 0.13 4.27 -7.19
C ALA A 84 -1.06 5.11 -6.71
N THR A 85 -2.20 4.96 -7.35
CA THR A 85 -3.38 5.84 -7.22
C THR A 85 -4.68 5.07 -6.97
N GLY A 86 -4.67 3.76 -7.23
CA GLY A 86 -5.87 2.93 -7.22
C GLY A 86 -6.13 2.12 -5.96
N LEU A 87 -7.11 1.22 -6.09
CA LEU A 87 -7.59 0.34 -5.01
C LEU A 87 -6.51 -0.65 -4.54
N ALA A 88 -5.62 -1.12 -5.41
CA ALA A 88 -4.52 -1.99 -4.96
C ALA A 88 -3.56 -1.23 -4.05
N GLY A 89 -3.35 0.08 -4.28
CA GLY A 89 -2.60 0.95 -3.36
C GLY A 89 -3.24 1.04 -1.98
N VAL A 90 -4.57 1.21 -1.94
CA VAL A 90 -5.34 1.21 -0.69
C VAL A 90 -5.20 -0.14 0.03
N ALA A 91 -5.42 -1.25 -0.67
CA ALA A 91 -5.33 -2.58 -0.06
C ALA A 91 -3.91 -2.91 0.40
N TRP A 92 -2.88 -2.57 -0.38
CA TRP A 92 -1.48 -2.68 0.03
C TRP A 92 -1.21 -1.88 1.30
N GLY A 93 -1.71 -0.64 1.37
CA GLY A 93 -1.57 0.21 2.56
C GLY A 93 -2.20 -0.40 3.80
N LEU A 94 -3.39 -1.01 3.69
CA LEU A 94 -4.02 -1.70 4.81
C LEU A 94 -3.21 -2.91 5.30
N VAL A 95 -2.68 -3.72 4.38
CA VAL A 95 -1.79 -4.84 4.71
C VAL A 95 -0.53 -4.32 5.40
N TYR A 96 0.03 -3.22 4.90
CA TYR A 96 1.22 -2.59 5.48
C TYR A 96 0.97 -2.08 6.90
N LEU A 97 -0.12 -1.35 7.13
CA LEU A 97 -0.49 -0.87 8.45
C LEU A 97 -0.75 -2.04 9.43
N LEU A 98 -1.33 -3.15 8.94
CA LEU A 98 -1.55 -4.36 9.73
C LEU A 98 -0.23 -5.01 10.16
N GLU A 99 0.72 -5.17 9.25
CA GLU A 99 2.03 -5.77 9.52
C GLU A 99 2.81 -4.94 10.54
N ASN A 100 2.73 -3.61 10.43
CA ASN A 100 3.42 -2.68 11.33
C ASN A 100 2.69 -2.44 12.67
N GLY A 101 1.51 -3.05 12.88
CA GLY A 101 0.77 -2.94 14.13
C GLY A 101 0.09 -1.59 14.35
N PHE A 102 -0.16 -0.83 13.28
CA PHE A 102 -0.87 0.46 13.33
C PHE A 102 -2.40 0.30 13.28
N LEU A 103 -2.90 -0.90 13.03
CA LEU A 103 -4.34 -1.15 12.94
C LEU A 103 -4.90 -1.79 14.21
N HIS A 104 -5.96 -1.19 14.72
CA HIS A 104 -6.81 -1.75 15.77
C HIS A 104 -8.12 -2.36 15.24
N LYS A 105 -8.46 -2.09 13.97
CA LYS A 105 -9.70 -2.51 13.31
C LYS A 105 -9.48 -3.73 12.42
N ASP A 106 -10.49 -4.57 12.30
CA ASP A 106 -10.53 -5.65 11.31
C ASP A 106 -10.70 -5.07 9.89
N ILE A 107 -9.73 -5.35 9.02
CA ILE A 107 -9.69 -4.91 7.62
C ILE A 107 -10.15 -5.98 6.64
N THR A 108 -10.52 -7.17 7.13
CA THR A 108 -10.79 -8.35 6.31
C THR A 108 -11.87 -8.09 5.27
N GLU A 109 -13.01 -7.52 5.67
CA GLU A 109 -14.12 -7.23 4.75
C GLU A 109 -13.70 -6.23 3.66
N THR A 110 -12.99 -5.16 4.04
CA THR A 110 -12.50 -4.13 3.11
C THR A 110 -11.54 -4.72 2.09
N ILE A 111 -10.56 -5.51 2.52
CA ILE A 111 -9.62 -6.19 1.62
C ILE A 111 -10.38 -7.12 0.67
N LEU A 112 -11.29 -7.94 1.19
CA LEU A 112 -12.08 -8.85 0.36
C LEU A 112 -12.94 -8.10 -0.67
N ARG A 113 -13.49 -6.94 -0.30
CA ARG A 113 -14.24 -6.09 -1.23
C ARG A 113 -13.33 -5.55 -2.32
N ILE A 114 -12.20 -4.94 -1.97
CA ILE A 114 -11.23 -4.42 -2.95
C ILE A 114 -10.77 -5.54 -3.90
N ASN A 115 -10.44 -6.72 -3.37
CA ASN A 115 -9.97 -7.85 -4.17
C ASN A 115 -11.01 -8.30 -5.17
N ARG A 116 -12.30 -8.32 -4.80
CA ARG A 116 -13.39 -8.57 -5.77
C ARG A 116 -13.45 -7.56 -6.91
N TYR A 117 -13.02 -6.33 -6.71
CA TYR A 117 -12.94 -5.33 -7.80
C TYR A 117 -11.69 -5.52 -8.66
N ILE A 118 -10.55 -5.85 -8.05
CA ILE A 118 -9.33 -6.22 -8.79
C ILE A 118 -9.62 -7.44 -9.69
N LEU A 119 -10.35 -8.44 -9.17
CA LEU A 119 -10.79 -9.64 -9.89
C LEU A 119 -11.69 -9.39 -11.10
N ARG A 120 -12.33 -8.21 -11.20
CA ARG A 120 -13.15 -7.87 -12.37
C ARG A 120 -12.32 -7.47 -13.59
N GLN A 121 -11.04 -7.16 -13.37
CA GLN A 121 -10.12 -6.82 -14.45
C GLN A 121 -9.63 -8.11 -15.11
N ASP A 122 -9.69 -8.17 -16.44
CA ASP A 122 -9.05 -9.25 -17.18
C ASP A 122 -7.55 -8.97 -17.23
N LEU A 123 -6.79 -9.56 -16.31
CA LEU A 123 -5.35 -9.36 -16.20
C LEU A 123 -4.62 -9.63 -17.52
N ARG A 124 -5.14 -10.56 -18.33
CA ARG A 124 -4.56 -10.95 -19.63
C ARG A 124 -4.66 -9.87 -20.71
N ARG A 125 -5.43 -8.82 -20.43
CA ARG A 125 -5.60 -7.66 -21.31
C ARG A 125 -4.85 -6.42 -20.80
N LEU A 126 -4.08 -6.54 -19.72
CA LEU A 126 -3.23 -5.47 -19.24
C LEU A 126 -2.02 -5.30 -20.15
N GLU A 127 -1.94 -4.16 -20.82
CA GLU A 127 -0.78 -3.75 -21.62
C GLU A 127 0.29 -3.06 -20.76
N ASP A 128 -0.12 -2.41 -19.67
CA ASP A 128 0.79 -1.77 -18.72
C ASP A 128 1.42 -2.80 -17.78
N LEU A 129 2.72 -3.01 -17.93
CA LEU A 129 3.51 -3.93 -17.11
C LEU A 129 4.31 -3.20 -16.01
N SER A 130 4.13 -1.89 -15.83
CA SER A 130 4.90 -1.11 -14.86
C SER A 130 4.54 -1.43 -13.40
N PHE A 131 5.43 -1.04 -12.48
CA PHE A 131 5.23 -1.25 -11.04
C PHE A 131 4.16 -0.33 -10.45
N ASP A 132 4.12 0.92 -10.88
CA ASP A 132 3.26 1.93 -10.27
C ASP A 132 1.80 1.80 -10.76
N THR A 133 1.61 1.57 -12.06
CA THR A 133 0.28 1.59 -12.69
C THR A 133 -0.15 0.25 -13.30
N GLY A 134 0.75 -0.72 -13.39
CA GLY A 134 0.57 -1.93 -14.17
C GLY A 134 0.66 -3.26 -13.40
N LEU A 135 0.89 -4.33 -14.15
CA LEU A 135 0.90 -5.71 -13.67
C LEU A 135 1.92 -5.97 -12.57
N GLN A 136 3.11 -5.37 -12.62
CA GLN A 136 4.14 -5.57 -11.58
C GLN A 136 3.66 -5.12 -10.20
N GLY A 137 2.91 -4.02 -10.11
CA GLY A 137 2.34 -3.53 -8.86
C GLY A 137 1.29 -4.48 -8.29
N LEU A 138 0.46 -5.07 -9.15
CA LEU A 138 -0.55 -6.06 -8.75
C LEU A 138 0.08 -7.36 -8.26
N ILE A 139 1.14 -7.83 -8.93
CA ILE A 139 1.92 -8.99 -8.51
C ILE A 139 2.59 -8.72 -7.16
N HIS A 140 3.16 -7.51 -6.99
CA HIS A 140 3.75 -7.09 -5.72
C HIS A 140 2.72 -7.10 -4.59
N TYR A 141 1.56 -6.47 -4.82
CA TYR A 141 0.46 -6.46 -3.85
C TYR A 141 0.02 -7.87 -3.47
N TYR A 142 -0.18 -8.76 -4.47
CA TYR A 142 -0.48 -10.16 -4.22
C TYR A 142 0.60 -10.79 -3.34
N ASN A 143 1.86 -10.83 -3.79
CA ASN A 143 2.86 -11.56 -3.03
C ASN A 143 3.05 -11.03 -1.59
N TYR A 144 2.98 -9.70 -1.41
CA TYR A 144 3.05 -9.09 -0.08
C TYR A 144 1.86 -9.47 0.81
N GLY A 145 0.64 -9.36 0.27
CA GLY A 145 -0.57 -9.79 0.96
C GLY A 145 -0.53 -11.27 1.33
N LYS A 146 0.05 -12.12 0.47
CA LYS A 146 0.20 -13.56 0.72
C LYS A 146 1.02 -13.84 1.94
N THR A 147 2.16 -13.18 2.05
CA THR A 147 3.06 -13.32 3.17
C THR A 147 2.39 -12.86 4.47
N VAL A 148 1.74 -11.70 4.47
CA VAL A 148 1.19 -11.10 5.71
C VAL A 148 -0.15 -11.70 6.14
N LEU A 149 -1.03 -12.02 5.19
CA LEU A 149 -2.42 -12.43 5.46
C LEU A 149 -2.59 -13.94 5.63
N ASN A 150 -1.76 -14.77 4.98
CA ASN A 150 -1.78 -16.21 5.23
C ASN A 150 -1.39 -16.53 6.68
N ASP A 151 -0.40 -15.82 7.23
CA ASP A 151 -0.02 -15.92 8.64
C ASP A 151 -1.19 -15.60 9.60
N LYS A 152 -2.21 -14.92 9.11
CA LYS A 152 -3.42 -14.52 9.84
C LYS A 152 -4.67 -15.32 9.46
N ASN A 153 -4.54 -16.35 8.62
CA ASN A 153 -5.65 -17.18 8.10
C ASN A 153 -6.77 -16.37 7.43
N ILE A 154 -6.45 -15.24 6.80
CA ILE A 154 -7.42 -14.45 6.04
C ILE A 154 -7.39 -14.97 4.59
N PRO A 155 -8.47 -15.60 4.07
CA PRO A 155 -8.53 -16.01 2.66
C PRO A 155 -8.64 -14.76 1.77
N TRP A 156 -7.82 -14.64 0.72
CA TRP A 156 -7.65 -13.31 0.10
C TRP A 156 -7.51 -13.27 -1.43
N PHE A 157 -7.56 -14.39 -2.17
CA PHE A 157 -7.86 -14.47 -3.62
C PHE A 157 -8.28 -15.91 -3.98
N ASP A 158 -9.05 -16.12 -5.04
CA ASP A 158 -9.44 -17.48 -5.49
C ASP A 158 -8.37 -18.15 -6.38
N GLU A 159 -8.48 -19.47 -6.57
CA GLU A 159 -7.53 -20.25 -7.36
C GLU A 159 -7.43 -19.79 -8.82
N LEU A 160 -8.53 -19.26 -9.37
CA LEU A 160 -8.62 -18.76 -10.75
C LEU A 160 -7.72 -17.55 -10.95
N PHE A 161 -7.78 -16.58 -10.04
CA PHE A 161 -6.90 -15.41 -10.05
C PHE A 161 -5.44 -15.78 -9.90
N VAL A 162 -5.12 -16.72 -9.02
CA VAL A 162 -3.74 -17.18 -8.83
C VAL A 162 -3.21 -17.81 -10.12
N SER A 163 -4.04 -18.59 -10.82
CA SER A 163 -3.69 -19.18 -12.11
C SER A 163 -3.45 -18.11 -13.19
N ASP A 164 -4.35 -17.13 -13.31
CA ASP A 164 -4.20 -16.03 -14.27
C ASP A 164 -2.97 -15.18 -13.97
N LEU A 165 -2.74 -14.83 -12.70
CA LEU A 165 -1.57 -14.08 -12.27
C LEU A 165 -0.28 -14.83 -12.56
N THR A 166 -0.23 -16.15 -12.30
CA THR A 166 0.93 -17.01 -12.59
C THR A 166 1.22 -17.06 -14.08
N THR A 167 0.19 -17.15 -14.91
CA THR A 167 0.34 -17.12 -16.38
C THR A 167 0.93 -15.79 -16.85
N MET A 168 0.50 -14.67 -16.23
CA MET A 168 0.95 -13.34 -16.59
C MET A 168 2.35 -12.99 -16.07
N VAL A 169 2.86 -13.69 -15.04
CA VAL A 169 4.25 -13.53 -14.58
C VAL A 169 5.24 -13.87 -15.70
N ASP A 170 4.93 -14.86 -16.54
CA ASP A 170 5.78 -15.24 -17.69
C ASP A 170 5.84 -14.14 -18.77
N CYS A 171 4.90 -13.19 -18.76
CA CYS A 171 4.92 -12.02 -19.64
C CYS A 171 5.83 -10.89 -19.13
N LEU A 172 6.32 -10.97 -17.89
CA LEU A 172 7.21 -9.96 -17.34
C LEU A 172 8.64 -10.12 -17.89
N PRO A 173 9.35 -9.02 -18.18
CA PRO A 173 10.76 -9.07 -18.57
C PRO A 173 11.67 -9.25 -17.35
N ILE A 174 11.40 -10.25 -16.49
CA ILE A 174 12.05 -10.46 -15.19
C ILE A 174 12.31 -11.96 -14.97
N GLU A 175 13.49 -12.34 -14.44
CA GLU A 175 13.80 -13.72 -14.07
C GLU A 175 12.99 -14.20 -12.84
N SER A 176 12.44 -15.43 -12.91
CA SER A 176 11.44 -15.98 -11.98
C SER A 176 11.89 -16.17 -10.51
N ASN A 177 13.18 -16.15 -10.19
CA ASN A 177 13.71 -16.45 -8.85
C ASN A 177 13.86 -15.23 -7.92
N LEU A 178 13.50 -14.02 -8.35
CA LEU A 178 13.76 -12.77 -7.62
C LEU A 178 12.59 -12.30 -6.71
N LEU A 179 11.55 -13.11 -6.53
CA LEU A 179 10.25 -12.68 -5.96
C LEU A 179 10.31 -12.16 -4.52
N LEU A 180 11.05 -12.79 -3.60
CA LEU A 180 11.07 -12.36 -2.20
C LEU A 180 11.88 -11.07 -1.98
N ASP A 181 13.04 -10.97 -2.64
CA ASP A 181 13.87 -9.76 -2.62
C ASP A 181 13.18 -8.60 -3.35
N GLN A 182 12.37 -8.89 -4.38
CA GLN A 182 11.50 -7.91 -5.04
C GLN A 182 10.37 -7.42 -4.13
N ILE A 183 9.78 -8.27 -3.28
CA ILE A 183 8.77 -7.83 -2.32
C ILE A 183 9.39 -6.91 -1.26
N LEU A 184 10.53 -7.30 -0.68
CA LEU A 184 11.18 -6.49 0.35
C LEU A 184 11.70 -5.16 -0.23
N SER A 185 12.30 -5.19 -1.42
CA SER A 185 12.72 -3.97 -2.11
C SER A 185 11.53 -3.12 -2.57
N GLY A 186 10.44 -3.75 -3.04
CA GLY A 186 9.22 -3.09 -3.46
C GLY A 186 8.55 -2.31 -2.33
N ASN A 187 8.48 -2.86 -1.12
CA ASN A 187 7.94 -2.13 0.04
C ASN A 187 8.76 -0.87 0.36
N LYS A 188 10.10 -0.94 0.25
CA LYS A 188 10.97 0.22 0.42
C LYS A 188 10.77 1.24 -0.69
N ILE A 189 10.63 0.80 -1.94
CA ILE A 189 10.36 1.67 -3.10
C ILE A 189 9.04 2.41 -2.91
N ILE A 190 7.97 1.71 -2.52
CA ILE A 190 6.66 2.31 -2.25
C ILE A 190 6.78 3.36 -1.15
N CYS A 191 7.40 2.99 -0.02
CA CYS A 191 7.65 3.90 1.11
C CYS A 191 8.39 5.18 0.67
N PHE A 192 9.48 5.01 -0.07
CA PHE A 192 10.27 6.12 -0.60
C PHE A 192 9.44 7.01 -1.55
N ASN A 193 8.64 6.40 -2.42
CA ASN A 193 7.81 7.10 -3.40
C ASN A 193 6.63 7.83 -2.75
N ILE A 194 6.04 7.32 -1.66
CA ILE A 194 5.04 8.04 -0.86
C ILE A 194 5.62 9.40 -0.46
N VAL A 195 6.77 9.42 0.21
CA VAL A 195 7.36 10.67 0.72
C VAL A 195 7.77 11.60 -0.43
N ARG A 196 8.39 11.07 -1.50
CA ARG A 196 8.78 11.90 -2.65
C ARG A 196 7.59 12.47 -3.41
N SER A 197 6.48 11.74 -3.51
CA SER A 197 5.29 12.20 -4.22
C SER A 197 4.61 13.38 -3.52
N ILE A 198 4.75 13.49 -2.21
CA ILE A 198 4.19 14.59 -1.41
C ILE A 198 5.02 15.87 -1.59
N ILE A 199 6.35 15.74 -1.67
CA ILE A 199 7.30 16.88 -1.69
C ILE A 199 7.41 17.56 -3.07
N LYS A 200 6.98 16.89 -4.14
CA LYS A 200 6.97 17.43 -5.51
C LYS A 200 5.94 18.55 -5.67
#